data_AF-A0A285VHF7-F1
#
_entry.id   AF-A0A285VHF7-F1
#
_cell.length_a   1.000
_cell.length_b   1.000
_cell.length_c   1.000
_cell.angle_alpha   90.00
_cell.angle_beta   90.00
_cell.angle_gamma   90.00
#
_symmetry.space_group_name_H-M   'P 1'
#
loop_
_entity.id
_entity.type
_entity.pdbx_description
1 polymer ?
#
loop_
_entity_poly.entity_id
_entity_poly.type
_entity_poly.pdbx_seq_one_letter_code
_entity_poly.pdbx_strand_id
1 'polypeptide(L)' 'MSRRVGFGLLGVLVVAAVIVPYTLLRDVQAWYGSVLFWGLIGIAVIVLNLIVTADFKEK' A
#
# COMPACT_ATOMS: atom_id res chain seq x y z
N MET A 1 11.80 -7.14 10.38
CA MET A 1 11.10 -5.83 10.47
C MET A 1 10.52 -5.72 11.87
N SER A 2 10.67 -4.60 12.58
CA SER A 2 9.91 -4.39 13.82
C SER A 2 8.41 -4.31 13.47
N ARG A 3 7.53 -5.03 14.17
CA ARG A 3 6.07 -5.03 13.89
C ARG A 3 5.49 -3.61 13.80
N ARG A 4 5.98 -2.69 14.63
CA ARG A 4 5.60 -1.27 14.61
C ARG A 4 5.92 -0.59 13.28
N VAL A 5 7.07 -0.92 12.68
CA VAL A 5 7.48 -0.42 11.37
C VAL A 5 6.59 -1.01 10.27
N GLY A 6 6.25 -2.31 10.36
CA GLY A 6 5.34 -2.95 9.40
C GLY A 6 3.94 -2.33 9.38
N PHE A 7 3.34 -2.13 10.55
CA PHE A 7 2.05 -1.41 10.65
C PHE A 7 2.15 0.05 10.24
N GLY A 8 3.25 0.73 10.58
CA GLY A 8 3.49 2.11 10.13
C GLY A 8 3.55 2.21 8.60
N LEU A 9 4.26 1.30 7.95
CA LEU A 9 4.35 1.24 6.48
C LEU A 9 2.99 0.94 5.83
N LEU A 10 2.21 0.00 6.39
CA LEU A 10 0.83 -0.24 5.93
C LEU A 10 -0.04 1.02 6.04
N GLY A 11 0.05 1.75 7.16
CA GLY A 11 -0.66 3.01 7.35
C GLY A 11 -0.28 4.07 6.32
N VAL A 12 1.01 4.24 6.06
CA VAL A 12 1.50 5.15 5.00
C VAL A 12 0.97 4.74 3.63
N LEU A 13 0.91 3.44 3.36
CA LEU A 13 0.44 2.91 2.08
C LEU A 13 -1.06 3.17 1.85
N VAL A 14 -1.87 3.05 2.91
CA VAL A 14 -3.30 3.43 2.88
C VAL A 14 -3.46 4.92 2.61
N VAL A 15 -2.70 5.77 3.30
CA VAL A 15 -2.73 7.22 3.07
C VAL A 15 -2.31 7.56 1.65
N ALA A 16 -1.26 6.93 1.13
CA ALA A 16 -0.80 7.13 -0.25
C ALA A 16 -1.86 6.71 -1.29
N ALA A 17 -2.59 5.62 -1.04
CA ALA A 17 -3.68 5.16 -1.90
C ALA A 17 -4.84 6.17 -2.00
N VAL A 18 -4.99 7.07 -1.02
CA VAL A 18 -5.99 8.15 -1.02
C VAL A 18 -5.40 9.49 -1.45
N ILE A 19 -4.15 9.80 -1.13
CA ILE A 19 -3.59 11.11 -1.49
C ILE A 19 -3.16 11.12 -2.96
N VAL A 20 -2.39 10.13 -3.40
CA VAL A 20 -1.74 10.14 -4.72
C VAL A 20 -2.73 10.26 -5.89
N PRO A 21 -3.81 9.45 -5.98
CA PRO A 21 -4.70 9.53 -7.14
C PRO A 21 -5.55 10.80 -7.17
N TYR A 22 -5.88 11.36 -6.01
CA TYR A 22 -6.76 12.53 -5.90
C TYR A 22 -5.99 13.87 -5.83
N THR A 23 -4.66 13.83 -5.74
CA THR A 23 -3.81 15.04 -5.72
C THR A 23 -2.78 15.01 -6.84
N LEU A 24 -1.77 14.15 -6.76
CA LEU A 24 -0.62 14.11 -7.68
C LEU A 24 -1.00 13.66 -9.09
N LEU A 25 -1.98 12.77 -9.22
CA LEU A 25 -2.46 12.26 -10.50
C LEU A 25 -3.75 12.94 -10.97
N ARG A 26 -4.16 14.05 -10.33
CA ARG A 26 -5.45 14.72 -10.61
C ARG A 26 -5.60 15.17 -12.06
N ASP A 27 -4.51 15.65 -12.66
CA ASP A 27 -4.52 16.18 -14.04
C ASP A 27 -4.28 15.10 -15.10
N VAL A 28 -4.14 13.82 -14.70
CA VAL A 28 -3.99 12.70 -15.62
C VAL A 28 -5.37 12.34 -16.18
N GLN A 29 -5.76 13.07 -17.23
CA GLN A 29 -7.08 13.04 -17.87
C GLN A 29 -7.56 11.63 -18.26
N ALA A 30 -6.64 10.76 -18.66
CA ALA A 30 -6.94 9.36 -18.93
C ALA A 30 -6.16 8.50 -17.93
N TRP A 31 -6.84 7.99 -16.91
CA TRP A 31 -6.26 7.25 -15.80
C TRP A 31 -5.84 5.82 -16.19
N TYR A 32 -5.17 5.66 -17.33
CA TYR A 32 -4.54 4.40 -17.75
C TYR A 32 -3.49 3.92 -16.73
N GLY A 33 -2.89 4.85 -15.98
CA GLY A 33 -2.02 4.56 -14.85
C GLY A 33 -2.72 3.95 -13.62
N SER A 34 -4.06 3.89 -13.59
CA SER A 34 -4.82 3.26 -12.51
C SER A 34 -4.39 1.81 -12.30
N VAL A 35 -4.34 1.01 -13.36
CA VAL A 35 -3.95 -0.42 -13.27
C VAL A 35 -2.53 -0.57 -12.70
N LEU A 36 -1.59 0.26 -13.14
CA LEU A 36 -0.20 0.20 -12.69
C LEU A 36 -0.06 0.66 -11.23
N PHE A 37 -0.66 1.81 -10.89
CA PHE A 37 -0.63 2.35 -9.53
C PHE A 37 -1.32 1.39 -8.53
N TRP A 38 -2.55 0.98 -8.82
CA TRP A 38 -3.32 0.07 -7.96
C TRP A 38 -2.70 -1.32 -7.90
N GLY A 39 -2.10 -1.80 -9.00
CA GLY A 39 -1.36 -3.05 -9.01
C GLY A 39 -0.15 -3.04 -8.08
N LEU A 40 0.67 -1.97 -8.14
CA LEU A 40 1.81 -1.81 -7.25
C LEU A 40 1.39 -1.65 -5.78
N ILE A 41 0.35 -0.85 -5.52
CA ILE A 41 -0.23 -0.69 -4.18
C ILE A 41 -0.70 -2.05 -3.64
N GLY A 42 -1.45 -2.81 -4.44
CA GLY A 42 -1.94 -4.14 -4.05
C GLY A 42 -0.82 -5.11 -3.73
N ILE A 43 0.20 -5.22 -4.59
CA ILE A 43 1.38 -6.06 -4.35
C ILE A 43 2.08 -5.65 -3.06
N ALA A 44 2.27 -4.35 -2.82
CA ALA A 44 2.92 -3.85 -1.62
C ALA A 44 2.12 -4.18 -0.35
N VAL A 45 0.78 -4.06 -0.38
CA VAL A 45 -0.09 -4.47 0.75
C VAL A 45 0.08 -5.96 1.05
N ILE A 46 0.08 -6.82 0.02
CA ILE A 46 0.22 -8.28 0.20
C ILE A 46 1.56 -8.61 0.83
N VAL A 47 2.66 -8.08 0.28
CA VAL A 47 4.01 -8.31 0.81
C VAL A 47 4.15 -7.83 2.25
N LEU A 48 3.65 -6.63 2.56
CA LEU A 48 3.70 -6.10 3.93
C LEU A 48 2.86 -6.93 4.88
N ASN A 49 1.67 -7.39 4.47
CA ASN A 49 0.85 -8.28 5.29
C ASN A 49 1.60 -9.57 5.58
N LEU A 50 2.16 -10.25 4.56
CA LEU A 50 2.95 -11.46 4.75
C LEU A 50 4.10 -11.24 5.76
N ILE A 51 4.82 -10.13 5.67
CA ILE A 51 5.92 -9.82 6.59
C ILE A 51 5.41 -9.56 8.02
N VAL A 52 4.29 -8.85 8.16
CA VAL A 52 3.71 -8.49 9.47
C VAL A 52 3.09 -9.72 10.15
N THR A 53 2.42 -10.59 9.40
CA THR A 53 1.72 -11.77 9.91
C THR A 53 2.58 -13.03 9.97
N ALA A 54 3.76 -13.07 9.32
CA ALA A 54 4.66 -14.23 9.34
C ALA A 54 5.06 -14.67 10.77
N ASP A 55 5.06 -13.74 11.72
CA ASP A 55 5.43 -13.99 13.11
C ASP A 55 4.20 -14.22 14.02
N PHE A 56 2.99 -14.25 13.45
CA PHE A 56 1.77 -14.58 14.19
C PHE A 56 1.75 -16.09 14.40
N LYS A 57 2.35 -16.56 15.51
CA LYS A 57 2.10 -17.91 15.99
C LYS A 57 0.66 -18.00 16.50
N GLU A 58 -0.10 -18.92 15.90
CA GLU A 58 -1.37 -19.41 16.45
C GLU A 58 -1.12 -19.83 17.91
N LYS A 59 -1.93 -19.33 18.83
CA LYS A 59 -1.80 -19.59 20.27
C LYS A 59 -2.50 -20.89 20.64
#